data_AF-A0A059G4C2-F1
#
_entry.id   AF-A0A059G4C2-F1
#
_cell.length_a   1.000
_cell.length_b   1.000
_cell.length_c   1.000
_cell.angle_alpha   90.00
_cell.angle_beta   90.00
_cell.angle_gamma   90.00
#
_symmetry.space_group_name_H-M   'P 1'
#
loop_
_entity.id
_entity.type
_entity.pdbx_description
1 polymer ?
#
loop_
_entity_poly.entity_id
_entity_poly.type
_entity_poly.pdbx_seq_one_letter_code
_entity_poly.pdbx_strand_id
1 'polypeptide(L)'
;MTEPANSAAPLDDVRALVLKRIPLDTEPGKQVREALLTMGREGDFGRLGEAAEWLANWQRRYPPRIENPVLAIFAGSHGLVDEGVSLSSDVDTRAHVDALREGKAPLSAIATQAGANIRVFELALDRPTPSIAETAAMSERECAATIAFGFEAIEDKPDLLALAVSGAGVGTAAAAVACALYGGSPDYWVRPSNHTPPAISKRRSELVSRALTLHRGHLSDPLEALRCLGGRELAACVGAIIAARHEGVPVVLDGFATTIAAGVVHAIDPKAISHCLASHSTQRPAHEAALERLGLRPLMQLEFQTGGGLGSASAIGLLKTACAPFIAEPAAS
;
A
#
# COMPACT_ATOMS: atom_id res chain seq x y z
N MET A 1 2.86 3.30 -47.34
CA MET A 1 1.88 3.36 -46.25
C MET A 1 2.46 2.56 -45.10
N THR A 2 3.05 3.26 -44.13
CA THR A 2 3.56 2.68 -42.89
C THR A 2 2.40 2.06 -42.13
N GLU A 3 2.52 0.77 -41.78
CA GLU A 3 1.64 0.10 -40.83
C GLU A 3 1.56 0.95 -39.54
N PRO A 4 0.37 1.12 -38.94
CA PRO A 4 0.28 1.77 -37.65
C PRO A 4 1.06 0.90 -36.65
N ALA A 5 2.01 1.51 -35.94
CA ALA A 5 2.67 0.88 -34.81
C ALA A 5 1.61 0.29 -33.89
N ASN A 6 1.74 -1.00 -33.61
CA ASN A 6 0.88 -1.79 -32.73
C ASN A 6 0.68 -1.00 -31.42
N SER A 7 -0.46 -0.32 -31.26
CA SER A 7 -0.70 0.49 -30.06
C SER A 7 -1.05 -0.45 -28.92
N ALA A 8 -0.04 -0.91 -28.18
CA ALA A 8 -0.25 -1.62 -26.93
C ALA A 8 -1.20 -0.81 -26.05
N ALA A 9 -2.14 -1.48 -25.39
CA ALA A 9 -3.12 -0.80 -24.55
C ALA A 9 -2.37 -0.15 -23.37
N PRO A 10 -2.76 1.03 -22.85
CA PRO A 10 -2.02 1.71 -21.77
C PRO A 10 -1.72 0.84 -20.54
N LEU A 11 -2.58 -0.15 -20.22
CA LEU A 11 -2.33 -1.09 -19.12
C LEU A 11 -1.28 -2.17 -19.46
N ASP A 12 -0.98 -2.40 -20.75
CA ASP A 12 0.10 -3.29 -21.19
C ASP A 12 1.47 -2.77 -20.81
N ASP A 13 1.69 -1.45 -20.89
CA ASP A 13 2.92 -0.82 -20.43
C ASP A 13 3.09 -0.97 -18.92
N VAL A 14 2.02 -0.77 -18.14
CA VAL A 14 2.02 -1.00 -16.69
C VAL A 14 2.37 -2.46 -16.39
N ARG A 15 1.77 -3.42 -17.09
CA ARG A 15 2.04 -4.85 -16.89
C ARG A 15 3.48 -5.20 -17.24
N ALA A 16 4.02 -4.62 -18.31
CA ALA A 16 5.43 -4.78 -18.67
C ALA A 16 6.37 -4.26 -17.57
N LEU A 17 6.03 -3.15 -16.91
CA LEU A 17 6.79 -2.64 -15.76
C LEU A 17 6.73 -3.59 -14.56
N VAL A 18 5.60 -4.25 -14.30
CA VAL A 18 5.48 -5.24 -13.22
C VAL A 18 6.28 -6.51 -13.52
N LEU A 19 6.23 -6.99 -14.77
CA LEU A 19 6.91 -8.23 -15.19
C LEU A 19 8.42 -8.05 -15.38
N LYS A 20 8.91 -6.81 -15.48
CA LYS A 20 10.34 -6.53 -15.61
C LYS A 20 11.09 -7.00 -14.36
N ARG A 21 12.05 -7.89 -14.57
CA ARG A 21 12.88 -8.48 -13.51
C ARG A 21 13.84 -7.44 -12.94
N ILE A 22 13.79 -7.24 -11.63
CA ILE A 22 14.76 -6.43 -10.88
C ILE A 22 15.65 -7.38 -10.06
N PRO A 23 16.98 -7.37 -10.26
CA PRO A 23 17.88 -8.20 -9.47
C PRO A 23 17.93 -7.69 -8.02
N LEU A 24 17.72 -8.62 -7.09
CA LEU A 24 17.96 -8.41 -5.66
C LEU A 24 19.43 -8.68 -5.37
N ASP A 25 20.10 -7.71 -4.74
CA ASP A 25 21.41 -7.93 -4.16
C ASP A 25 21.25 -8.49 -2.76
N THR A 26 21.73 -9.71 -2.53
CA THR A 26 21.61 -10.39 -1.24
C THR A 26 22.87 -10.22 -0.37
N GLU A 27 23.95 -9.68 -0.92
CA GLU A 27 25.22 -9.59 -0.21
C GLU A 27 25.14 -8.69 1.04
N PRO A 28 24.53 -7.50 0.98
CA PRO A 28 24.37 -6.66 2.17
C PRO A 28 23.60 -7.34 3.30
N GLY A 29 22.57 -8.11 2.97
CA GLY A 29 21.81 -8.88 3.96
C GLY A 29 22.61 -10.01 4.60
N LYS A 30 23.52 -10.66 3.86
CA LYS A 30 24.45 -11.62 4.47
C LYS A 30 25.37 -10.95 5.47
N GLN A 31 25.89 -9.75 5.15
CA GLN A 31 26.73 -8.97 6.07
C GLN A 31 25.96 -8.59 7.35
N VAL A 32 24.67 -8.22 7.23
CA VAL A 32 23.78 -8.03 8.38
C VAL A 32 23.71 -9.31 9.23
N ARG A 33 23.43 -10.45 8.62
CA ARG A 33 23.28 -11.72 9.34
C ARG A 33 24.56 -12.14 10.05
N GLU A 34 25.71 -12.01 9.40
CA GLU A 34 27.02 -12.29 9.98
C GLU A 34 27.30 -11.38 11.17
N ALA A 35 27.03 -10.08 11.05
CA ALA A 35 27.21 -9.13 12.14
C ALA A 35 26.30 -9.45 13.33
N LEU A 36 25.03 -9.81 13.11
CA LEU A 36 24.11 -10.22 14.19
C LEU A 36 24.62 -11.44 14.96
N LEU A 37 25.26 -12.40 14.29
CA LEU A 37 25.88 -13.57 14.93
C LEU A 37 27.10 -13.22 15.81
N THR A 38 27.72 -12.06 15.59
CA THR A 38 28.78 -11.56 16.49
C THR A 38 28.22 -10.83 17.72
N MET A 39 26.98 -10.34 17.64
CA MET A 39 26.30 -9.58 18.70
C MET A 39 25.39 -10.45 19.58
N GLY A 40 25.02 -11.64 19.13
CA GLY A 40 24.14 -12.58 19.82
C GLY A 40 24.11 -13.93 19.11
N ARG A 41 23.21 -14.82 19.54
CA ARG A 41 22.98 -16.12 18.91
C ARG A 41 22.01 -16.00 17.74
N GLU A 42 22.00 -17.03 16.90
CA GLU A 42 21.02 -17.15 15.83
C GLU A 42 19.59 -17.01 16.38
N GLY A 43 18.82 -16.08 15.82
CA GLY A 43 17.44 -15.80 16.22
C GLY A 43 17.26 -14.84 17.40
N ASP A 44 18.31 -14.44 18.13
CA ASP A 44 18.17 -13.54 19.31
C ASP A 44 17.53 -12.18 18.93
N PHE A 45 17.73 -11.72 17.69
CA PHE A 45 17.15 -10.47 17.16
C PHE A 45 15.78 -10.65 16.49
N GLY A 46 15.33 -11.89 16.30
CA GLY A 46 14.07 -12.25 15.67
C GLY A 46 13.73 -11.40 14.43
N ARG A 47 12.51 -10.85 14.43
CA ARG A 47 11.99 -10.03 13.33
C ARG A 47 12.70 -8.71 13.10
N LEU A 48 13.37 -8.19 14.13
CA LEU A 48 14.16 -6.97 13.99
C LEU A 48 15.38 -7.24 13.10
N GLY A 49 16.04 -8.40 13.31
CA GLY A 49 17.14 -8.86 12.46
C GLY A 49 16.70 -9.17 11.03
N GLU A 50 15.57 -9.86 10.86
CA GLU A 50 14.96 -10.10 9.55
C GLU A 50 14.69 -8.79 8.79
N ALA A 51 14.19 -7.77 9.48
CA ALA A 51 13.90 -6.47 8.90
C ALA A 51 15.17 -5.70 8.52
N ALA A 52 16.23 -5.78 9.31
CA ALA A 52 17.53 -5.19 8.98
C ALA A 52 18.14 -5.85 7.73
N GLU A 53 18.04 -7.18 7.61
CA GLU A 53 18.51 -7.93 6.44
C GLU A 53 17.73 -7.53 5.17
N TRP A 54 16.41 -7.52 5.27
CA TRP A 54 15.53 -7.08 4.18
C TRP A 54 15.86 -5.66 3.72
N LEU A 55 16.07 -4.74 4.67
CA LEU A 55 16.38 -3.35 4.37
C LEU A 55 17.74 -3.23 3.66
N ALA A 56 18.76 -3.92 4.15
CA ALA A 56 20.10 -3.91 3.56
C ALA A 56 20.09 -4.42 2.11
N ASN A 57 19.35 -5.50 1.84
CA ASN A 57 19.23 -6.08 0.49
C ASN A 57 18.62 -5.11 -0.52
N TRP A 58 17.53 -4.43 -0.14
CA TRP A 58 16.86 -3.50 -1.05
C TRP A 58 17.62 -2.18 -1.21
N GLN A 59 18.18 -1.66 -0.12
CA GLN A 59 19.08 -0.49 -0.18
C GLN A 59 20.41 -0.78 -0.90
N ARG A 60 20.72 -2.07 -1.13
CA ARG A 60 22.02 -2.54 -1.65
C ARG A 60 23.18 -1.98 -0.82
N ARG A 61 23.00 -1.93 0.50
CA ARG A 61 23.88 -1.20 1.42
C ARG A 61 24.02 -1.90 2.77
N TYR A 62 25.26 -2.04 3.22
CA TYR A 62 25.63 -2.36 4.59
C TYR A 62 26.56 -1.28 5.16
N PRO A 63 26.34 -0.78 6.39
CA PRO A 63 25.19 -1.07 7.26
C PRO A 63 23.88 -0.46 6.71
N PRO A 64 22.71 -1.09 6.94
CA PRO A 64 21.43 -0.49 6.57
C PRO A 64 21.18 0.80 7.37
N ARG A 65 20.57 1.82 6.76
CA ARG A 65 20.24 3.10 7.41
C ARG A 65 18.92 3.66 6.89
N ILE A 66 18.26 4.52 7.66
CA ILE A 66 17.08 5.27 7.21
C ILE A 66 17.29 6.73 7.55
N GLU A 67 17.58 7.52 6.53
CA GLU A 67 18.02 8.92 6.58
C GLU A 67 16.98 9.83 5.92
N ASN A 68 16.29 9.37 4.87
CA ASN A 68 15.25 10.12 4.16
C ASN A 68 13.97 9.28 3.95
N PRO A 69 13.28 8.87 5.03
CA PRO A 69 12.02 8.16 4.89
C PRO A 69 10.89 9.12 4.48
N VAL A 70 10.06 8.68 3.54
CA VAL A 70 8.87 9.42 3.10
C VAL A 70 7.62 8.63 3.46
N LEU A 71 6.63 9.31 4.05
CA LEU A 71 5.26 8.83 4.20
C LEU A 71 4.42 9.43 3.06
N ALA A 72 4.15 8.63 2.03
CA ALA A 72 3.30 9.01 0.92
C ALA A 72 1.84 8.65 1.20
N ILE A 73 0.97 9.65 1.17
CA ILE A 73 -0.46 9.51 1.46
C ILE A 73 -1.24 9.84 0.19
N PHE A 74 -1.88 8.84 -0.41
CA PHE A 74 -2.75 9.04 -1.57
C PHE A 74 -4.19 9.27 -1.11
N ALA A 75 -4.74 10.43 -1.45
CA ALA A 75 -6.08 10.82 -1.05
C ALA A 75 -7.01 10.86 -2.27
N GLY A 76 -8.11 10.10 -2.24
CA GLY A 76 -9.11 10.04 -3.30
C GLY A 76 -10.54 10.07 -2.76
N SER A 77 -11.51 10.27 -3.64
CA SER A 77 -12.95 10.26 -3.33
C SER A 77 -13.72 9.32 -4.25
N HIS A 78 -14.81 8.74 -3.73
CA HIS A 78 -15.54 7.66 -4.40
C HIS A 78 -17.05 7.94 -4.44
N GLY A 79 -17.66 7.83 -5.62
CA GLY A 79 -19.11 8.00 -5.80
C GLY A 79 -19.96 6.93 -5.13
N LEU A 80 -19.37 5.78 -4.77
CA LEU A 80 -20.05 4.76 -3.96
C LEU A 80 -20.44 5.26 -2.56
N VAL A 81 -19.84 6.36 -2.07
CA VAL A 81 -20.13 6.93 -0.74
C VAL A 81 -21.59 7.36 -0.62
N ASP A 82 -22.20 7.84 -1.71
CA ASP A 82 -23.61 8.27 -1.76
C ASP A 82 -24.59 7.13 -1.44
N GLU A 83 -24.14 5.87 -1.53
CA GLU A 83 -24.94 4.69 -1.21
C GLU A 83 -24.89 4.30 0.28
N GLY A 84 -24.28 5.15 1.13
CA GLY A 84 -24.26 4.95 2.58
C GLY A 84 -23.41 3.76 3.03
N VAL A 85 -22.30 3.53 2.32
CA VAL A 85 -21.35 2.42 2.52
C VAL A 85 -20.07 2.84 3.24
N SER A 86 -20.02 4.07 3.77
CA SER A 86 -18.90 4.59 4.54
C SER A 86 -19.38 5.22 5.86
N LEU A 87 -18.50 5.21 6.86
CA LEU A 87 -18.69 5.92 8.13
C LEU A 87 -18.20 7.37 8.06
N SER A 88 -17.41 7.69 7.03
CA SER A 88 -16.87 9.02 6.78
C SER A 88 -17.42 9.57 5.47
N SER A 89 -17.30 10.88 5.30
CA SER A 89 -17.69 11.63 4.12
C SER A 89 -16.48 12.18 3.36
N ASP A 90 -16.72 12.71 2.17
CA ASP A 90 -15.70 13.45 1.43
C ASP A 90 -15.28 14.75 2.16
N VAL A 91 -16.16 15.32 2.98
CA VAL A 91 -15.84 16.45 3.85
C VAL A 91 -14.81 16.03 4.91
N ASP A 92 -15.01 14.88 5.54
CA ASP A 92 -14.06 14.34 6.53
C ASP A 92 -12.71 14.02 5.88
N THR A 93 -12.74 13.53 4.63
CA THR A 93 -11.53 13.26 3.84
C THR A 93 -10.73 14.54 3.60
N ARG A 94 -11.39 15.62 3.16
CA ARG A 94 -10.74 16.93 2.97
C ARG A 94 -10.21 17.48 4.29
N ALA A 95 -11.01 17.45 5.35
CA ALA A 95 -10.58 17.92 6.67
C ALA A 95 -9.33 17.17 7.19
N HIS A 96 -9.26 15.86 6.95
CA HIS A 96 -8.07 15.06 7.26
C HIS A 96 -6.86 15.52 6.44
N VAL A 97 -7.01 15.69 5.12
CA VAL A 97 -5.94 16.14 4.22
C VAL A 97 -5.43 17.53 4.62
N ASP A 98 -6.33 18.46 4.93
CA ASP A 98 -5.98 19.80 5.40
C ASP A 98 -5.22 19.73 6.74
N ALA A 99 -5.69 18.90 7.68
CA ALA A 99 -5.00 18.70 8.95
C ALA A 99 -3.58 18.12 8.77
N LEU A 100 -3.36 17.23 7.78
CA LEU A 100 -2.02 16.71 7.46
C LEU A 100 -1.12 17.81 6.91
N ARG A 101 -1.62 18.61 5.96
CA ARG A 101 -0.89 19.73 5.34
C ARG A 101 -0.49 20.79 6.34
N GLU A 102 -1.37 21.09 7.27
CA GLU A 102 -1.13 22.05 8.34
C GLU A 102 -0.28 21.47 9.49
N GLY A 103 0.10 20.18 9.42
CA GLY A 103 0.86 19.51 10.47
C GLY A 103 0.09 19.29 11.77
N LYS A 104 -1.25 19.41 11.75
CA LYS A 104 -2.14 19.33 12.92
C LYS A 104 -2.68 17.91 13.16
N ALA A 105 -2.59 17.02 12.18
CA ALA A 105 -3.04 15.64 12.34
C ALA A 105 -2.12 14.89 13.34
N PRO A 106 -2.65 13.98 14.18
CA PRO A 106 -1.82 13.12 15.03
C PRO A 106 -0.75 12.33 14.24
N LEU A 107 -1.08 11.94 13.00
CA LEU A 107 -0.14 11.29 12.09
C LEU A 107 1.07 12.19 11.77
N SER A 108 0.89 13.51 11.67
CA SER A 108 1.98 14.47 11.47
C SER A 108 2.98 14.45 12.62
N ALA A 109 2.50 14.34 13.86
CA ALA A 109 3.38 14.20 15.03
C ALA A 109 4.15 12.88 15.02
N ILE A 110 3.49 11.77 14.65
CA ILE A 110 4.14 10.44 14.56
C ILE A 110 5.19 10.42 13.45
N ALA A 111 4.88 10.96 12.27
CA ALA A 111 5.84 11.05 11.17
C ALA A 111 7.04 11.92 11.56
N THR A 112 6.81 13.05 12.23
CA THR A 112 7.87 13.91 12.77
C THR A 112 8.76 13.14 13.75
N GLN A 113 8.17 12.42 14.70
CA GLN A 113 8.90 11.58 15.66
C GLN A 113 9.72 10.48 14.97
N ALA A 114 9.18 9.89 13.91
CA ALA A 114 9.89 8.90 13.09
C ALA A 114 10.92 9.52 12.13
N GLY A 115 11.01 10.86 12.06
CA GLY A 115 11.86 11.61 11.14
C GLY A 115 11.48 11.39 9.67
N ALA A 116 10.19 11.29 9.38
CA ALA A 116 9.64 11.03 8.05
C ALA A 116 8.98 12.27 7.44
N ASN A 117 9.26 12.51 6.17
CA ASN A 117 8.63 13.56 5.38
C ASN A 117 7.25 13.11 4.93
N ILE A 118 6.19 13.85 5.27
CA ILE A 118 4.84 13.55 4.75
C ILE A 118 4.68 14.18 3.38
N ARG A 119 4.26 13.38 2.40
CA ARG A 119 3.82 13.85 1.08
C ARG A 119 2.37 13.43 0.85
N VAL A 120 1.48 14.41 0.66
CA VAL A 120 0.06 14.16 0.40
C VAL A 120 -0.22 14.37 -1.09
N PHE A 121 -0.70 13.30 -1.73
CA PHE A 121 -1.05 13.26 -3.14
C PHE A 121 -2.58 13.26 -3.28
N GLU A 122 -3.15 14.41 -3.64
CA GLU A 122 -4.59 14.54 -3.87
C GLU A 122 -4.97 14.11 -5.30
N LEU A 123 -5.95 13.22 -5.41
CA LEU A 123 -6.37 12.61 -6.66
C LEU A 123 -7.81 13.02 -7.01
N ALA A 124 -7.97 14.33 -7.26
CA ALA A 124 -9.24 14.97 -7.60
C ALA A 124 -10.35 14.73 -6.55
N LEU A 125 -10.11 15.16 -5.30
CA LEU A 125 -11.05 14.98 -4.18
C LEU A 125 -12.43 15.62 -4.41
N ASP A 126 -12.49 16.66 -5.22
CA ASP A 126 -13.71 17.37 -5.64
C ASP A 126 -14.49 16.66 -6.75
N ARG A 127 -13.88 15.66 -7.39
CA ARG A 127 -14.47 14.87 -8.46
C ARG A 127 -14.40 13.38 -8.14
N PRO A 128 -15.30 12.85 -7.30
CA PRO A 128 -15.34 11.43 -6.97
C PRO A 128 -15.34 10.55 -8.22
N THR A 129 -14.76 9.35 -8.14
CA THR A 129 -14.98 8.33 -9.17
C THR A 129 -16.47 8.00 -9.29
N PRO A 130 -16.97 7.50 -10.44
CA PRO A 130 -18.32 6.95 -10.49
C PRO A 130 -18.53 5.82 -9.46
N SER A 131 -19.78 5.53 -9.11
CA SER A 131 -20.07 4.33 -8.32
C SER A 131 -19.70 3.08 -9.12
N ILE A 132 -18.90 2.21 -8.52
CA ILE A 132 -18.44 0.94 -9.11
C ILE A 132 -19.59 -0.04 -9.39
N ALA A 133 -20.76 0.19 -8.80
CA ALA A 133 -21.97 -0.58 -9.03
C ALA A 133 -22.77 -0.10 -10.27
N GLU A 134 -22.41 1.05 -10.85
CA GLU A 134 -23.07 1.63 -12.03
C GLU A 134 -22.19 1.59 -13.27
N THR A 135 -20.88 1.84 -13.11
CA THR A 135 -19.89 1.80 -14.18
C THR A 135 -18.49 1.54 -13.63
N ALA A 136 -17.47 1.51 -14.48
CA ALA A 136 -16.08 1.38 -14.03
C ALA A 136 -15.62 2.64 -13.28
N ALA A 137 -14.83 2.46 -12.22
CA ALA A 137 -14.28 3.57 -11.42
C ALA A 137 -13.44 4.55 -12.27
N MET A 138 -12.73 4.03 -13.27
CA MET A 138 -11.87 4.82 -14.17
C MET A 138 -11.96 4.31 -15.61
N SER A 139 -11.72 5.20 -16.56
CA SER A 139 -11.36 4.77 -17.92
C SER A 139 -9.98 4.09 -17.92
N GLU A 140 -9.65 3.33 -18.96
CA GLU A 140 -8.33 2.68 -19.06
C GLU A 140 -7.18 3.69 -19.05
N ARG A 141 -7.31 4.77 -19.83
CA ARG A 141 -6.33 5.86 -19.87
C ARG A 141 -6.20 6.57 -18.53
N GLU A 142 -7.31 6.82 -17.84
CA GLU A 142 -7.28 7.43 -16.51
C GLU A 142 -6.60 6.51 -15.49
N CYS A 143 -6.89 5.21 -15.52
CA CYS A 143 -6.24 4.25 -14.62
C CYS A 143 -4.73 4.19 -14.85
N ALA A 144 -4.29 4.04 -16.11
CA ALA A 144 -2.87 4.03 -16.46
C ALA A 144 -2.16 5.34 -16.09
N ALA A 145 -2.78 6.50 -16.39
CA ALA A 145 -2.25 7.80 -16.01
C ALA A 145 -2.18 7.98 -14.48
N THR A 146 -3.16 7.47 -13.74
CA THR A 146 -3.17 7.53 -12.27
C THR A 146 -2.10 6.63 -11.66
N ILE A 147 -1.86 5.45 -12.24
CA ILE A 147 -0.74 4.58 -11.87
C ILE A 147 0.58 5.31 -12.14
N ALA A 148 0.74 5.94 -13.29
CA ALA A 148 1.94 6.72 -13.61
C ALA A 148 2.13 7.89 -12.61
N PHE A 149 1.06 8.60 -12.23
CA PHE A 149 1.13 9.65 -11.21
C PHE A 149 1.60 9.13 -9.84
N GLY A 150 1.34 7.85 -9.52
CA GLY A 150 1.90 7.20 -8.33
C GLY A 150 3.43 7.19 -8.27
N PHE A 151 4.10 7.32 -9.42
CA PHE A 151 5.56 7.33 -9.50
C PHE A 151 6.14 8.59 -8.86
N GLU A 152 5.37 9.69 -8.76
CA GLU A 152 5.84 10.92 -8.09
C GLU A 152 6.26 10.69 -6.62
N ALA A 153 5.77 9.62 -5.98
CA ALA A 153 6.17 9.25 -4.61
C ALA A 153 7.65 8.91 -4.44
N ILE A 154 8.37 8.61 -5.53
CA ILE A 154 9.82 8.33 -5.50
C ILE A 154 10.68 9.49 -5.99
N GLU A 155 10.09 10.61 -6.40
CA GLU A 155 10.80 11.74 -7.04
C GLU A 155 11.99 12.24 -6.18
N ASP A 156 11.78 12.37 -4.87
CA ASP A 156 12.80 12.83 -3.91
C ASP A 156 13.80 11.73 -3.49
N LYS A 157 13.75 10.57 -4.16
CA LYS A 157 14.60 9.40 -3.89
C LYS A 157 14.62 9.02 -2.41
N PRO A 158 13.46 8.69 -1.81
CA PRO A 158 13.40 8.21 -0.44
C PRO A 158 14.21 6.92 -0.28
N ASP A 159 14.87 6.75 0.87
CA ASP A 159 15.57 5.50 1.18
C ASP A 159 14.67 4.45 1.89
N LEU A 160 13.43 4.86 2.19
CA LEU A 160 12.32 4.04 2.64
C LEU A 160 11.00 4.76 2.30
N LEU A 161 10.06 4.07 1.64
CA LEU A 161 8.75 4.61 1.32
C LEU A 161 7.67 3.95 2.19
N ALA A 162 7.09 4.68 3.13
CA ALA A 162 5.90 4.27 3.85
C ALA A 162 4.64 4.73 3.09
N LEU A 163 3.69 3.83 2.91
CA LEU A 163 2.47 4.11 2.16
C LEU A 163 1.27 4.29 3.08
N ALA A 164 0.35 5.16 2.67
CA ALA A 164 -0.98 5.28 3.22
C ALA A 164 -1.97 5.66 2.11
N VAL A 165 -3.24 5.32 2.33
CA VAL A 165 -4.35 5.79 1.50
C VAL A 165 -5.43 6.38 2.39
N SER A 166 -6.08 7.42 1.89
CA SER A 166 -7.17 8.13 2.57
C SER A 166 -8.31 8.39 1.60
N GLY A 167 -9.54 8.32 2.09
CA GLY A 167 -10.73 8.52 1.26
C GLY A 167 -11.95 7.82 1.82
N ALA A 168 -13.07 8.53 1.89
CA ALA A 168 -14.36 7.90 2.16
C ALA A 168 -14.63 6.81 1.12
N GLY A 169 -15.09 5.65 1.58
CA GLY A 169 -15.37 4.50 0.71
C GLY A 169 -14.17 3.64 0.27
N VAL A 170 -12.91 4.07 0.50
CA VAL A 170 -11.71 3.33 0.05
C VAL A 170 -11.68 1.87 0.55
N GLY A 171 -12.12 1.64 1.78
CA GLY A 171 -12.17 0.30 2.36
C GLY A 171 -13.19 -0.64 1.71
N THR A 172 -14.18 -0.09 1.00
CA THR A 172 -15.19 -0.81 0.21
C THR A 172 -14.67 -1.08 -1.20
N ALA A 173 -14.08 -0.08 -1.87
CA ALA A 173 -13.41 -0.27 -3.16
C ALA A 173 -12.29 -1.32 -3.06
N ALA A 174 -11.43 -1.23 -2.05
CA ALA A 174 -10.40 -2.24 -1.78
C ALA A 174 -11.00 -3.64 -1.54
N ALA A 175 -12.17 -3.75 -0.91
CA ALA A 175 -12.84 -5.04 -0.73
C ALA A 175 -13.37 -5.61 -2.05
N ALA A 176 -13.87 -4.76 -2.95
CA ALA A 176 -14.30 -5.16 -4.28
C ALA A 176 -13.12 -5.69 -5.11
N VAL A 177 -11.99 -4.95 -5.12
CA VAL A 177 -10.76 -5.38 -5.77
C VAL A 177 -10.25 -6.70 -5.18
N ALA A 178 -10.22 -6.83 -3.84
CA ALA A 178 -9.80 -8.08 -3.18
C ALA A 178 -10.66 -9.29 -3.60
N CYS A 179 -11.99 -9.09 -3.71
CA CYS A 179 -12.91 -10.13 -4.14
C CYS A 179 -12.66 -10.55 -5.59
N ALA A 180 -12.34 -9.60 -6.48
CA ALA A 180 -11.97 -9.89 -7.86
C ALA A 180 -10.64 -10.67 -7.95
N LEU A 181 -9.62 -10.26 -7.20
CA LEU A 181 -8.29 -10.90 -7.26
C LEU A 181 -8.25 -12.29 -6.64
N TYR A 182 -8.97 -12.49 -5.53
CA TYR A 182 -8.78 -13.67 -4.68
C TYR A 182 -10.02 -14.55 -4.52
N GLY A 183 -11.12 -14.18 -5.18
CA GLY A 183 -12.41 -14.84 -5.08
C GLY A 183 -13.04 -14.69 -3.69
N GLY A 184 -13.98 -15.58 -3.35
CA GLY A 184 -14.74 -15.51 -2.11
C GLY A 184 -16.00 -14.64 -2.23
N SER A 185 -16.67 -14.40 -1.11
CA SER A 185 -17.89 -13.58 -1.08
C SER A 185 -17.59 -12.12 -0.74
N PRO A 186 -18.45 -11.18 -1.16
CA PRO A 186 -18.39 -9.79 -0.71
C PRO A 186 -18.28 -9.66 0.81
N ASP A 187 -19.07 -10.43 1.57
CA ASP A 187 -19.05 -10.42 3.04
C ASP A 187 -17.67 -10.78 3.61
N TYR A 188 -16.93 -11.67 2.96
CA TYR A 188 -15.61 -12.08 3.39
C TYR A 188 -14.61 -10.91 3.37
N TRP A 189 -14.63 -10.11 2.31
CA TRP A 189 -13.69 -9.00 2.09
C TRP A 189 -14.16 -7.67 2.68
N VAL A 190 -15.46 -7.43 2.74
CA VAL A 190 -16.04 -6.26 3.43
C VAL A 190 -15.78 -6.34 4.93
N ARG A 191 -15.82 -7.57 5.48
CA ARG A 191 -15.68 -7.94 6.90
C ARG A 191 -15.00 -6.84 7.71
N PRO A 192 -15.79 -6.04 8.45
CA PRO A 192 -15.26 -4.88 9.15
C PRO A 192 -14.59 -5.29 10.47
N SER A 193 -14.07 -4.30 11.19
CA SER A 193 -13.89 -4.44 12.64
C SER A 193 -15.23 -4.33 13.38
N ASN A 194 -15.26 -4.69 14.67
CA ASN A 194 -16.46 -4.68 15.51
C ASN A 194 -17.15 -3.31 15.66
N HIS A 195 -16.49 -2.23 15.22
CA HIS A 195 -17.00 -0.85 15.33
C HIS A 195 -17.85 -0.42 14.13
N THR A 196 -17.93 -1.21 13.05
CA THR A 196 -18.77 -0.86 11.90
C THR A 196 -20.19 -1.41 12.09
N PRO A 197 -21.24 -0.57 12.00
CA PRO A 197 -22.63 -1.00 12.09
C PRO A 197 -22.97 -2.11 11.08
N PRO A 198 -23.70 -3.17 11.47
CA PRO A 198 -24.08 -4.26 10.57
C PRO A 198 -24.82 -3.80 9.31
N ALA A 199 -25.64 -2.76 9.41
CA ALA A 199 -26.37 -2.19 8.27
C ALA A 199 -25.43 -1.61 7.20
N ILE A 200 -24.34 -0.95 7.60
CA ILE A 200 -23.33 -0.42 6.67
C ILE A 200 -22.58 -1.58 6.01
N SER A 201 -22.20 -2.60 6.77
CA SER A 201 -21.54 -3.80 6.23
C SER A 201 -22.43 -4.51 5.21
N LYS A 202 -23.73 -4.64 5.48
CA LYS A 202 -24.69 -5.23 4.55
C LYS A 202 -24.75 -4.44 3.23
N ARG A 203 -24.90 -3.10 3.30
CA ARG A 203 -24.89 -2.23 2.11
C ARG A 203 -23.59 -2.34 1.32
N ARG A 204 -22.44 -2.37 2.01
CA ARG A 204 -21.12 -2.59 1.40
C ARG A 204 -21.09 -3.91 0.62
N SER A 205 -21.54 -5.01 1.23
CA SER A 205 -21.56 -6.32 0.57
C SER A 205 -22.51 -6.37 -0.63
N GLU A 206 -23.70 -5.77 -0.53
CA GLU A 206 -24.66 -5.67 -1.62
C GLU A 206 -24.11 -4.83 -2.79
N LEU A 207 -23.47 -3.70 -2.49
CA LEU A 207 -22.82 -2.85 -3.48
C LEU A 207 -21.70 -3.60 -4.20
N VAL A 208 -20.80 -4.26 -3.45
CA VAL A 208 -19.71 -5.05 -4.01
C VAL A 208 -20.25 -6.20 -4.88
N SER A 209 -21.32 -6.88 -4.45
CA SER A 209 -21.96 -7.94 -5.24
C SER A 209 -22.46 -7.45 -6.60
N ARG A 210 -23.14 -6.29 -6.63
CA ARG A 210 -23.60 -5.67 -7.89
C ARG A 210 -22.44 -5.26 -8.78
N ALA A 211 -21.41 -4.63 -8.22
CA ALA A 211 -20.21 -4.24 -8.96
C ALA A 211 -19.50 -5.45 -9.59
N LEU A 212 -19.31 -6.54 -8.84
CA LEU A 212 -18.72 -7.78 -9.37
C LEU A 212 -19.56 -8.39 -10.50
N THR A 213 -20.89 -8.32 -10.38
CA THR A 213 -21.81 -8.81 -11.42
C THR A 213 -21.71 -7.99 -12.70
N LEU A 214 -21.71 -6.65 -12.56
CA LEU A 214 -21.58 -5.71 -13.67
C LEU A 214 -20.28 -5.94 -14.46
N HIS A 215 -19.17 -6.19 -13.75
CA HIS A 215 -17.83 -6.23 -14.36
C HIS A 215 -17.30 -7.64 -14.66
N ARG A 216 -18.10 -8.70 -14.48
CA ARG A 216 -17.68 -10.13 -14.48
C ARG A 216 -16.73 -10.56 -15.62
N GLY A 217 -16.84 -9.96 -16.80
CA GLY A 217 -16.00 -10.26 -17.97
C GLY A 217 -14.60 -9.65 -17.95
N HIS A 218 -14.31 -8.73 -17.04
CA HIS A 218 -13.06 -7.97 -17.00
C HIS A 218 -12.17 -8.33 -15.81
N LEU A 219 -12.70 -9.02 -14.79
CA LEU A 219 -12.06 -9.14 -13.48
C LEU A 219 -10.94 -10.19 -13.39
N SER A 220 -10.68 -10.96 -14.45
CA SER A 220 -9.58 -11.91 -14.50
C SER A 220 -8.21 -11.24 -14.63
N ASP A 221 -8.16 -10.00 -15.14
CA ASP A 221 -6.94 -9.20 -15.20
C ASP A 221 -6.87 -8.28 -13.96
N PRO A 222 -5.79 -8.34 -13.15
CA PRO A 222 -5.63 -7.50 -11.96
C PRO A 222 -5.73 -5.98 -12.22
N LEU A 223 -5.23 -5.50 -13.36
CA LEU A 223 -5.28 -4.07 -13.70
C LEU A 223 -6.69 -3.65 -14.13
N GLU A 224 -7.42 -4.54 -14.81
CA GLU A 224 -8.84 -4.31 -15.13
C GLU A 224 -9.71 -4.36 -13.86
N ALA A 225 -9.42 -5.27 -12.92
CA ALA A 225 -10.08 -5.29 -11.62
C ALA A 225 -9.86 -3.98 -10.86
N LEU A 226 -8.63 -3.46 -10.83
CA LEU A 226 -8.33 -2.13 -10.26
C LEU A 226 -9.10 -1.02 -10.98
N ARG A 227 -9.09 -1.02 -12.33
CA ARG A 227 -9.77 -0.01 -13.15
C ARG A 227 -11.28 0.01 -12.91
N CYS A 228 -11.91 -1.15 -12.79
CA CYS A 228 -13.36 -1.28 -12.65
C CYS A 228 -13.84 -1.05 -11.22
N LEU A 229 -13.13 -1.58 -10.22
CA LEU A 229 -13.61 -1.71 -8.84
C LEU A 229 -12.83 -0.88 -7.81
N GLY A 230 -11.68 -0.31 -8.20
CA GLY A 230 -10.81 0.43 -7.31
C GLY A 230 -11.18 1.90 -7.17
N GLY A 231 -10.16 2.71 -6.94
CA GLY A 231 -10.21 4.16 -6.86
C GLY A 231 -8.87 4.75 -7.28
N ARG A 232 -8.82 6.07 -7.43
CA ARG A 232 -7.60 6.75 -7.89
C ARG A 232 -6.45 6.58 -6.90
N GLU A 233 -6.74 6.61 -5.60
CA GLU A 233 -5.75 6.42 -4.53
C GLU A 233 -5.17 5.00 -4.49
N LEU A 234 -5.97 3.97 -4.79
CA LEU A 234 -5.46 2.62 -4.95
C LEU A 234 -4.58 2.50 -6.19
N ALA A 235 -4.99 3.09 -7.32
CA ALA A 235 -4.21 3.08 -8.57
C ALA A 235 -2.87 3.82 -8.42
N ALA A 236 -2.86 4.99 -7.78
CA ALA A 236 -1.63 5.72 -7.49
C ALA A 236 -0.72 4.94 -6.51
N CYS A 237 -1.30 4.28 -5.50
CA CYS A 237 -0.55 3.42 -4.58
C CYS A 237 0.09 2.22 -5.31
N VAL A 238 -0.61 1.59 -6.27
CA VAL A 238 -0.02 0.58 -7.18
C VAL A 238 1.18 1.16 -7.94
N GLY A 239 1.03 2.36 -8.48
CA GLY A 239 2.11 3.09 -9.14
C GLY A 239 3.35 3.28 -8.27
N ALA A 240 3.16 3.76 -7.04
CA ALA A 240 4.22 3.98 -6.07
C ALA A 240 4.97 2.68 -5.73
N ILE A 241 4.24 1.56 -5.57
CA ILE A 241 4.83 0.24 -5.32
C ILE A 241 5.69 -0.19 -6.51
N ILE A 242 5.19 -0.04 -7.74
CA ILE A 242 5.92 -0.39 -8.95
C ILE A 242 7.19 0.47 -9.06
N ALA A 243 7.08 1.79 -8.98
CA ALA A 243 8.20 2.70 -9.10
C ALA A 243 9.28 2.44 -8.05
N ALA A 244 8.89 2.26 -6.78
CA ALA A 244 9.83 1.93 -5.71
C ALA A 244 10.61 0.64 -5.99
N ARG A 245 9.99 -0.38 -6.58
CA ARG A 245 10.70 -1.61 -6.98
C ARG A 245 11.81 -1.33 -8.00
N HIS A 246 11.51 -0.52 -9.03
CA HIS A 246 12.46 -0.19 -10.09
C HIS A 246 13.66 0.58 -9.56
N GLU A 247 13.43 1.45 -8.57
CA GLU A 247 14.50 2.21 -7.91
C GLU A 247 15.18 1.45 -6.75
N GLY A 248 14.70 0.25 -6.40
CA GLY A 248 15.20 -0.49 -5.25
C GLY A 248 14.84 0.13 -3.88
N VAL A 249 13.83 0.98 -3.84
CA VAL A 249 13.35 1.60 -2.60
C VAL A 249 12.50 0.59 -1.82
N PRO A 250 12.84 0.26 -0.56
CA PRO A 250 12.00 -0.57 0.29
C PRO A 250 10.68 0.12 0.60
N VAL A 251 9.57 -0.63 0.58
CA VAL A 251 8.21 -0.12 0.78
C VAL A 251 7.58 -0.71 2.04
N VAL A 252 6.96 0.13 2.85
CA VAL A 252 6.19 -0.27 4.03
C VAL A 252 4.70 -0.07 3.77
N LEU A 253 3.94 -1.17 3.77
CA LEU A 253 2.48 -1.17 3.67
C LEU A 253 1.85 -0.86 5.03
N ASP A 254 0.75 -0.13 5.03
CA ASP A 254 -0.03 0.24 6.21
C ASP A 254 -1.19 -0.75 6.43
N GLY A 255 -2.43 -0.32 6.19
CA GLY A 255 -3.62 -1.11 6.38
C GLY A 255 -4.11 -1.84 5.11
N PHE A 256 -5.28 -2.46 5.25
CA PHE A 256 -5.96 -3.27 4.23
C PHE A 256 -5.86 -2.71 2.80
N ALA A 257 -6.16 -1.42 2.61
CA ALA A 257 -6.21 -0.85 1.26
C ALA A 257 -4.83 -0.76 0.60
N THR A 258 -3.76 -0.43 1.34
CA THR A 258 -2.38 -0.50 0.80
C THR A 258 -1.96 -1.94 0.52
N THR A 259 -2.40 -2.89 1.35
CA THR A 259 -2.18 -4.33 1.14
C THR A 259 -2.90 -4.83 -0.11
N ILE A 260 -4.10 -4.34 -0.41
CA ILE A 260 -4.79 -4.66 -1.67
C ILE A 260 -4.14 -4.01 -2.89
N ALA A 261 -3.63 -2.78 -2.77
CA ALA A 261 -2.81 -2.18 -3.84
C ALA A 261 -1.57 -3.05 -4.15
N ALA A 262 -0.83 -3.49 -3.13
CA ALA A 262 0.22 -4.48 -3.29
C ALA A 262 -0.30 -5.79 -3.89
N GLY A 263 -1.53 -6.19 -3.53
CA GLY A 263 -2.20 -7.36 -4.08
C GLY A 263 -2.42 -7.31 -5.59
N VAL A 264 -2.73 -6.14 -6.16
CA VAL A 264 -2.85 -5.97 -7.62
C VAL A 264 -1.51 -6.28 -8.30
N VAL A 265 -0.40 -5.78 -7.76
CA VAL A 265 0.95 -6.03 -8.28
C VAL A 265 1.34 -7.51 -8.11
N HIS A 266 1.08 -8.07 -6.92
CA HIS A 266 1.34 -9.47 -6.57
C HIS A 266 0.57 -10.46 -7.46
N ALA A 267 -0.68 -10.14 -7.83
CA ALA A 267 -1.49 -10.99 -8.70
C ALA A 267 -0.94 -11.09 -10.14
N ILE A 268 -0.13 -10.12 -10.57
CA ILE A 268 0.58 -10.16 -11.87
C ILE A 268 1.88 -10.97 -11.75
N ASP A 269 2.70 -10.68 -10.73
CA ASP A 269 3.90 -11.45 -10.38
C ASP A 269 4.09 -11.45 -8.86
N PRO A 270 4.05 -12.60 -8.18
CA PRO A 270 4.24 -12.67 -6.73
C PRO A 270 5.57 -12.08 -6.24
N LYS A 271 6.62 -12.11 -7.08
CA LYS A 271 7.93 -11.53 -6.76
C LYS A 271 7.99 -10.02 -6.96
N ALA A 272 6.93 -9.41 -7.47
CA ALA A 272 6.86 -7.97 -7.70
C ALA A 272 6.58 -7.13 -6.46
N ILE A 273 6.34 -7.78 -5.32
CA ILE A 273 6.20 -7.13 -4.01
C ILE A 273 7.27 -7.55 -3.01
N SER A 274 8.37 -8.18 -3.44
CA SER A 274 9.43 -8.62 -2.53
C SER A 274 10.16 -7.46 -1.81
N HIS A 275 10.04 -6.24 -2.34
CA HIS A 275 10.49 -4.99 -1.72
C HIS A 275 9.44 -4.38 -0.80
N CYS A 276 8.27 -4.98 -0.66
CA CYS A 276 7.24 -4.57 0.28
C CYS A 276 7.35 -5.34 1.60
N LEU A 277 7.05 -4.65 2.69
CA LEU A 277 6.96 -5.19 4.02
C LEU A 277 5.69 -4.65 4.69
N ALA A 278 4.94 -5.52 5.36
CA ALA A 278 3.74 -5.11 6.08
C ALA A 278 4.09 -4.53 7.45
N SER A 279 3.61 -3.33 7.77
CA SER A 279 3.88 -2.69 9.07
C SER A 279 3.10 -3.34 10.21
N HIS A 280 1.80 -3.57 10.02
CA HIS A 280 0.90 -4.05 11.06
C HIS A 280 -0.26 -4.86 10.50
N SER A 281 -0.98 -5.56 11.39
CA SER A 281 -2.34 -6.03 11.10
C SER A 281 -3.34 -5.13 11.81
N THR A 282 -4.41 -4.77 11.10
CA THR A 282 -5.54 -4.04 11.69
C THR A 282 -6.52 -5.02 12.34
N GLN A 283 -7.38 -4.55 13.23
CA GLN A 283 -8.51 -5.33 13.79
C GLN A 283 -9.60 -5.67 12.75
N ARG A 284 -9.41 -5.31 11.48
CA ARG A 284 -10.25 -5.76 10.36
C ARG A 284 -9.76 -7.15 9.91
N PRO A 285 -10.55 -8.24 10.04
CA PRO A 285 -10.04 -9.57 9.69
C PRO A 285 -9.83 -9.76 8.18
N ALA A 286 -10.45 -8.92 7.33
CA ALA A 286 -10.11 -8.89 5.91
C ALA A 286 -8.66 -8.43 5.63
N HIS A 287 -8.04 -7.67 6.55
CA HIS A 287 -6.63 -7.29 6.42
C HIS A 287 -5.71 -8.48 6.66
N GLU A 288 -5.94 -9.24 7.72
CA GLU A 288 -5.22 -10.48 7.98
C GLU A 288 -5.33 -11.46 6.81
N ALA A 289 -6.55 -11.67 6.29
CA ALA A 289 -6.77 -12.50 5.11
C ALA A 289 -5.99 -12.02 3.88
N ALA A 290 -5.89 -10.70 3.67
CA ALA A 290 -5.09 -10.14 2.58
C ALA A 290 -3.59 -10.40 2.79
N LEU A 291 -3.08 -10.18 4.01
CA LEU A 291 -1.68 -10.43 4.35
C LEU A 291 -1.30 -11.90 4.15
N GLU A 292 -2.17 -12.84 4.54
CA GLU A 292 -2.00 -14.27 4.30
C GLU A 292 -1.90 -14.61 2.80
N ARG A 293 -2.77 -14.02 1.96
CA ARG A 293 -2.76 -14.23 0.51
C ARG A 293 -1.50 -13.72 -0.17
N LEU A 294 -0.90 -12.65 0.36
CA LEU A 294 0.36 -12.08 -0.11
C LEU A 294 1.59 -12.74 0.52
N GLY A 295 1.42 -13.65 1.49
CA GLY A 295 2.53 -14.24 2.24
C GLY A 295 3.31 -13.23 3.08
N LEU A 296 2.67 -12.14 3.51
CA LEU A 296 3.31 -11.06 4.27
C LEU A 296 3.05 -11.21 5.76
N ARG A 297 4.13 -11.17 6.56
CA ARG A 297 4.05 -11.16 8.03
C ARG A 297 4.21 -9.72 8.57
N PRO A 298 3.20 -9.13 9.23
CA PRO A 298 3.21 -7.73 9.65
C PRO A 298 4.16 -7.46 10.83
N LEU A 299 5.05 -6.45 10.78
CA LEU A 299 6.08 -6.17 11.81
C LEU A 299 5.53 -6.09 13.24
N MET A 300 4.36 -5.48 13.41
CA MET A 300 3.79 -5.16 14.72
C MET A 300 2.31 -5.56 14.80
N GLN A 301 1.85 -5.88 16.01
CA GLN A 301 0.43 -6.05 16.31
C GLN A 301 -0.02 -4.87 17.18
N LEU A 302 -0.51 -3.80 16.54
CA LEU A 302 -0.88 -2.54 17.21
C LEU A 302 -2.39 -2.36 17.40
N GLU A 303 -3.20 -3.32 16.92
CA GLU A 303 -4.66 -3.32 17.07
C GLU A 303 -5.39 -2.09 16.53
N PHE A 304 -4.78 -1.36 15.59
CA PHE A 304 -5.44 -0.26 14.89
C PHE A 304 -6.70 -0.74 14.17
N GLN A 305 -7.75 0.06 14.23
CA GLN A 305 -9.06 -0.30 13.66
C GLN A 305 -9.09 -0.13 12.13
N THR A 306 -8.37 0.88 11.64
CA THR A 306 -8.32 1.29 10.25
C THR A 306 -6.87 1.52 9.83
N GLY A 307 -6.64 1.61 8.52
CA GLY A 307 -5.40 2.16 8.00
C GLY A 307 -5.42 3.69 8.04
N GLY A 308 -4.56 4.31 7.25
CA GLY A 308 -4.41 5.76 7.16
C GLY A 308 -3.01 6.25 7.52
N GLY A 309 -2.03 5.33 7.64
CA GLY A 309 -0.61 5.65 7.74
C GLY A 309 -0.01 5.55 9.14
N LEU A 310 -0.81 5.32 10.18
CA LEU A 310 -0.28 5.19 11.55
C LEU A 310 0.65 3.97 11.68
N GLY A 311 0.31 2.85 11.05
CA GLY A 311 1.10 1.63 11.07
C GLY A 311 2.39 1.80 10.30
N SER A 312 2.31 2.27 9.05
CA SER A 312 3.48 2.47 8.21
C SER A 312 4.42 3.56 8.74
N ALA A 313 3.91 4.66 9.29
CA ALA A 313 4.72 5.68 9.95
C ALA A 313 5.43 5.14 11.20
N SER A 314 4.72 4.37 12.03
CA SER A 314 5.31 3.76 13.25
C SER A 314 6.39 2.74 12.91
N ALA A 315 6.23 1.99 11.83
CA ALA A 315 7.20 1.02 11.36
C ALA A 315 8.54 1.67 10.95
N ILE A 316 8.56 2.93 10.52
CA ILE A 316 9.80 3.66 10.23
C ILE A 316 10.68 3.72 11.48
N GLY A 317 10.10 4.05 12.64
CA GLY A 317 10.82 4.07 13.92
C GLY A 317 11.37 2.70 14.30
N LEU A 318 10.57 1.64 14.15
CA LEU A 318 11.01 0.26 14.40
C LEU A 318 12.14 -0.17 13.45
N LEU A 319 12.08 0.21 12.18
CA LEU A 319 13.13 -0.09 11.21
C LEU A 319 14.41 0.70 11.50
N LYS A 320 14.31 1.94 12.00
CA LYS A 320 15.47 2.69 12.51
C LYS A 320 16.10 1.96 13.71
N THR A 321 15.29 1.43 14.62
CA THR A 321 15.75 0.55 15.70
C THR A 321 16.45 -0.70 15.16
N ALA A 322 15.96 -1.27 14.05
CA ALA A 322 16.62 -2.41 13.40
C ALA A 322 18.00 -2.07 12.81
N CYS A 323 18.20 -0.82 12.37
CA CYS A 323 19.49 -0.34 11.87
C CYS A 323 20.50 -0.06 13.00
N ALA A 324 20.01 0.31 14.18
CA ALA A 324 20.83 0.86 15.27
C ALA A 324 22.07 0.01 15.65
N PRO A 325 21.98 -1.34 15.77
CA PRO A 325 23.13 -2.17 16.15
C PRO A 325 24.33 -2.11 15.18
N PHE A 326 24.11 -1.68 13.94
CA PHE A 326 25.15 -1.65 12.90
C PHE A 326 25.75 -0.25 12.69
N ILE A 327 25.14 0.78 13.27
CA ILE A 327 25.51 2.18 13.02
C ILE A 327 25.88 2.94 14.28
N ALA A 328 25.40 2.51 15.44
CA ALA A 328 25.74 3.10 16.72
C ALA A 328 26.87 2.30 17.38
N GLU A 329 27.87 2.99 17.92
CA GLU A 329 28.82 2.36 18.83
C GLU A 329 28.12 2.17 20.20
N PRO A 330 28.01 0.94 20.73
CA PRO A 330 27.58 0.75 22.10
C PRO A 330 28.54 1.53 23.00
N ALA A 331 28.02 2.33 23.93
CA ALA A 331 28.86 3.06 24.87
C ALA A 331 29.81 2.07 25.57
N ALA A 332 31.12 2.34 25.50
CA ALA A 332 32.11 1.56 26.23
C ALA A 332 31.79 1.67 27.72
N SER A 333 31.43 0.54 28.32
CA SER A 333 31.26 0.39 29.78
C SER A 333 32.60 0.48 30.50
#